data_AF-D8G4V4-F1
#
_entry.id   AF-D8G4V4-F1
#
_cell.length_a   1.000
_cell.length_b   1.000
_cell.length_c   1.000
_cell.angle_alpha   90.00
_cell.angle_beta   90.00
_cell.angle_gamma   90.00
#
_symmetry.space_group_name_H-M   'P 1'
#
loop_
_entity.id
_entity.type
_entity.pdbx_description
1 polymer ?
#
loop_
_entity_poly.entity_id
_entity_poly.type
_entity_poly.pdbx_seq_one_letter_code
_entity_poly.pdbx_strand_id
1 'polypeptide(L)' 'MTIKEQFVKQIDMPHFGQTPEEQLQKNQGAMVLLKRWLEEKITHEEAKARQEFLETFKKIVDEARPSGHKLYYPESE' A
#
# COMPACT_ATOMS: atom_id res chain seq x y z
N MET A 1 -29.00 27.39 -9.36
CA MET A 1 -27.67 27.10 -8.82
C MET A 1 -27.65 25.61 -8.50
N THR A 2 -27.01 24.81 -9.35
CA THR A 2 -27.23 23.36 -9.41
C THR A 2 -26.13 22.64 -8.63
N ILE A 3 -26.47 21.61 -7.87
CA ILE A 3 -25.60 20.77 -7.01
C ILE A 3 -24.30 20.28 -7.70
N LYS A 4 -24.23 20.34 -9.04
CA LYS A 4 -23.05 20.01 -9.85
C LYS A 4 -21.87 20.98 -9.70
N GLU A 5 -22.09 22.20 -9.19
CA GLU A 5 -21.01 23.20 -9.02
C GLU A 5 -20.27 23.06 -7.67
N GLN A 6 -20.81 22.29 -6.71
CA GLN A 6 -20.30 22.25 -5.34
C GLN A 6 -19.29 21.13 -5.05
N PHE A 7 -19.05 20.20 -5.99
CA PHE A 7 -18.13 19.07 -5.82
C PHE A 7 -16.85 19.16 -6.64
N VAL A 8 -16.45 20.37 -7.05
CA VAL A 8 -15.08 20.65 -7.54
C VAL A 8 -14.35 21.56 -6.54
N LYS A 9 -14.60 21.39 -5.23
CA LYS A 9 -13.49 21.52 -4.29
C LYS A 9 -12.68 20.23 -4.40
N GLN A 10 -11.98 20.13 -5.52
CA GLN A 10 -10.90 19.21 -5.76
C GLN A 10 -10.05 19.27 -4.50
N ILE A 11 -9.98 18.17 -3.76
CA ILE A 11 -9.10 18.05 -2.60
C ILE A 11 -7.73 18.44 -3.14
N ASP A 12 -7.19 19.56 -2.67
CA ASP A 12 -5.87 20.06 -3.07
C ASP A 12 -4.84 19.10 -2.47
N MET A 13 -4.69 17.97 -3.13
CA MET A 13 -3.72 16.94 -2.81
C MET A 13 -2.46 17.31 -3.60
N PRO A 14 -1.40 17.82 -2.93
CA PRO A 14 -0.26 18.45 -3.62
C PRO A 14 0.46 17.53 -4.61
N HIS A 15 0.31 16.22 -4.42
CA HIS A 15 0.92 15.15 -5.22
C HIS A 15 0.14 14.79 -6.49
N PHE A 16 -1.09 15.29 -6.68
CA PHE A 16 -1.83 15.10 -7.94
C PHE A 16 -1.49 16.21 -8.93
N GLY A 17 -1.02 15.84 -10.12
CA GLY A 17 -0.88 16.75 -11.25
C GLY A 17 -2.24 17.03 -11.88
N GLN A 18 -2.43 18.23 -12.42
CA GLN A 18 -3.62 18.60 -13.18
C GLN A 18 -3.59 18.01 -14.60
N THR A 19 -2.40 17.69 -15.11
CA THR A 19 -2.19 16.96 -16.37
C THR A 19 -1.30 15.73 -16.18
N PRO A 20 -1.29 14.78 -17.14
CA PRO A 20 -0.37 13.65 -17.14
C PRO A 20 1.11 14.06 -17.05
N GLU A 21 1.50 15.12 -17.75
CA GLU A 21 2.87 15.64 -17.76
C GLU A 21 3.26 16.18 -16.38
N GLU A 22 2.36 16.92 -15.73
CA GLU A 22 2.57 17.40 -14.36
C GLU A 22 2.67 16.23 -13.37
N GLN A 23 1.82 15.21 -13.51
CA GLN A 23 1.88 14.02 -12.68
C GLN A 23 3.19 13.25 -12.87
N LEU A 24 3.68 13.15 -14.11
CA LEU A 24 4.96 12.52 -14.42
C LEU A 24 6.12 13.27 -13.76
N GLN A 25 6.10 14.60 -13.76
CA GLN A 25 7.09 15.42 -13.04
C GLN A 25 7.03 15.20 -11.53
N LYS A 26 5.83 15.25 -10.94
CA LYS A 26 5.63 15.00 -9.50
C LYS A 26 6.07 13.60 -9.07
N ASN A 27 5.92 12.61 -9.95
CA ASN A 27 6.30 11.22 -9.67
C ASN A 27 7.80 10.95 -9.80
N GLN A 28 8.63 11.87 -10.32
CA GLN A 28 10.06 11.60 -10.56
C GLN A 28 10.80 11.14 -9.30
N GLY A 29 10.55 11.77 -8.16
CA GLY A 29 11.16 11.38 -6.89
C GLY A 29 10.77 9.97 -6.45
N ALA A 30 9.49 9.62 -6.58
CA ALA A 30 9.00 8.27 -6.30
C ALA A 30 9.62 7.23 -7.24
N MET A 31 9.79 7.56 -8.52
CA MET A 31 10.42 6.68 -9.50
C MET A 31 11.89 6.39 -9.17
N VAL A 32 12.64 7.36 -8.63
CA VAL A 32 14.02 7.15 -8.16
C VAL A 32 14.06 6.21 -6.96
N LEU A 33 13.15 6.39 -5.99
CA LEU A 33 13.05 5.51 -4.82
C LEU A 33 12.68 4.07 -5.22
N LEU A 34 11.71 3.92 -6.13
CA LEU A 34 11.30 2.61 -6.65
C LEU A 34 12.47 1.89 -7.32
N LYS A 35 13.25 2.58 -8.16
CA LYS A 35 14.45 2.00 -8.78
C LYS A 35 15.44 1.50 -7.74
N ARG A 36 15.72 2.31 -6.71
CA ARG A 36 16.60 1.93 -5.61
C ARG A 36 16.12 0.67 -4.88
N TRP A 37 14.82 0.57 -4.60
CA TRP A 37 14.26 -0.62 -3.93
C TRP A 37 14.30 -1.87 -4.80
N LEU A 38 14.11 -1.72 -6.12
CA LEU A 38 14.21 -2.84 -7.06
C LEU A 38 15.66 -3.35 -7.21
N GLU A 39 16.64 -2.46 -7.09
CA GLU A 39 18.07 -2.79 -7.17
C GLU A 39 18.64 -3.31 -5.84
N GLU A 40 17.93 -3.10 -4.74
CA GLU A 40 18.34 -3.54 -3.41
C GLU A 40 18.39 -5.07 -3.35
N LYS A 41 19.61 -5.60 -3.18
CA LYS A 41 19.83 -7.03 -2.97
C LYS A 41 19.71 -7.35 -1.50
N ILE A 42 18.68 -8.09 -1.13
CA ILE A 42 18.55 -8.67 0.21
C ILE A 42 19.38 -9.96 0.30
N THR A 43 19.97 -10.22 1.46
CA THR A 43 20.65 -11.51 1.71
C THR A 43 19.61 -12.62 1.87
N HIS A 44 20.06 -13.87 1.80
CA HIS A 44 19.17 -15.01 2.00
C HIS A 44 18.60 -15.04 3.43
N GLU A 45 19.42 -14.69 4.41
CA GLU A 45 19.05 -14.62 5.83
C GLU A 45 17.99 -13.53 6.07
N GLU A 46 18.19 -12.35 5.49
CA GLU A 46 17.24 -11.23 5.55
C GLU A 46 15.90 -11.62 4.89
N ALA A 47 15.95 -12.27 3.72
CA ALA A 47 14.75 -12.75 3.03
C ALA A 47 13.97 -13.75 3.89
N LYS A 48 14.67 -14.68 4.53
CA LYS A 48 14.08 -15.67 5.45
C LYS A 48 13.45 -14.98 6.66
N ALA A 49 14.15 -14.05 7.30
CA ALA A 49 13.63 -13.32 8.45
C ALA A 49 12.35 -12.52 8.11
N ARG A 50 12.32 -11.87 6.94
CA ARG A 50 11.12 -11.15 6.45
C ARG A 50 9.95 -12.09 6.22
N GLN A 51 10.20 -13.29 5.66
CA GLN A 51 9.16 -14.29 5.45
C GLN A 51 8.59 -14.79 6.78
N GLU A 52 9.44 -15.13 7.74
CA GLU A 52 9.02 -15.59 9.07
C GLU A 52 8.21 -14.52 9.82
N PHE A 53 8.66 -13.27 9.74
CA PHE A 53 7.93 -12.13 10.27
C PHE A 53 6.54 -11.99 9.62
N LEU A 54 6.46 -12.09 8.29
CA LEU A 54 5.20 -11.97 7.58
C LEU A 54 4.21 -13.08 7.98
N GLU A 55 4.68 -14.33 8.12
CA GLU A 55 3.83 -15.43 8.59
C GLU A 55 3.34 -15.21 10.01
N THR A 56 4.19 -14.66 10.89
CA THR A 56 3.80 -14.33 12.26
C THR A 56 2.77 -13.20 12.28
N PHE A 57 2.99 -12.15 11.50
CA PHE A 57 2.06 -11.04 11.36
C PHE A 57 0.69 -11.48 10.86
N LYS A 58 0.64 -12.36 9.84
CA LYS A 58 -0.60 -12.95 9.34
C LYS A 58 -1.39 -13.62 10.46
N LYS A 59 -0.73 -14.44 11.29
CA LYS A 59 -1.37 -15.11 12.43
C LYS A 59 -1.94 -14.12 13.43
N ILE A 60 -1.16 -13.12 13.84
CA ILE A 60 -1.59 -12.08 14.80
C ILE A 60 -2.81 -11.32 14.28
N VAL A 61 -2.77 -10.89 13.01
CA VAL A 61 -3.89 -10.19 12.39
C VAL A 61 -5.11 -11.10 12.34
N ASP A 62 -4.93 -12.37 11.97
CA ASP A 62 -6.05 -13.31 11.90
C ASP A 62 -6.63 -13.58 13.28
N GLU A 63 -5.82 -13.79 14.31
CA GLU A 63 -6.24 -13.96 15.70
C GLU A 63 -7.06 -12.77 16.22
N ALA A 64 -6.72 -11.55 15.81
CA ALA A 64 -7.46 -10.35 16.19
C ALA A 64 -8.80 -10.19 15.44
N ARG A 65 -9.03 -10.91 14.34
CA ARG A 65 -10.31 -10.85 13.62
C ARG A 65 -11.44 -11.53 14.40
N PRO A 66 -12.70 -11.07 14.27
CA PRO A 66 -13.86 -11.79 14.80
C PRO A 66 -13.97 -13.21 14.23
N SER A 67 -14.63 -14.11 14.96
CA SER A 67 -15.02 -15.42 14.42
C SER A 67 -15.85 -15.26 13.14
N GLY A 68 -15.72 -16.20 12.20
CA GLY A 68 -16.30 -16.15 10.86
C GLY A 68 -15.62 -15.19 9.87
N HIS A 69 -14.66 -14.37 10.32
CA HIS A 69 -13.89 -13.45 9.47
C HIS A 69 -12.40 -13.80 9.39
N LYS A 70 -12.00 -14.93 9.98
CA LYS A 70 -10.65 -15.48 9.89
C LYS A 70 -10.37 -15.88 8.43
N LEU A 71 -9.20 -15.51 7.93
CA LEU A 71 -8.76 -15.81 6.56
C LEU A 71 -7.88 -17.05 6.48
N TYR A 72 -7.14 -17.38 7.54
CA TYR A 72 -6.15 -18.46 7.51
C TYR A 72 -6.55 -19.64 8.39
N TYR A 73 -7.21 -19.35 9.52
CA TYR A 73 -7.77 -20.36 10.42
C TYR A 73 -9.27 -20.13 10.55
N PRO A 74 -10.07 -20.34 9.47
CA PRO A 74 -11.52 -20.35 9.61
C PRO A 74 -11.88 -21.37 10.70
N GLU A 75 -12.69 -20.98 11.66
CA GLU A 75 -13.19 -21.92 12.67
C GLU A 75 -13.81 -23.09 11.91
N SER A 76 -13.21 -24.27 12.06
CA SER A 76 -13.77 -25.50 11.53
C SER A 76 -15.12 -25.70 12.23
N GLU A 77 -16.19 -25.75 11.45
CA GLU A 77 -17.53 -26.18 11.90
C GLU A 77 -17.46 -27.53 12.63
#